data_AF-E6W1Y7-F1
#
_entry.id   AF-E6W1Y7-F1
#
_cell.length_a   1.000
_cell.length_b   1.000
_cell.length_c   1.000
_cell.angle_alpha   90.00
_cell.angle_beta   90.00
_cell.angle_gamma   90.00
#
_symmetry.space_group_name_H-M   'P 1'
#
loop_
_entity.id
_entity.type
_entity.pdbx_description
1 polymer ?
#
loop_
_entity_poly.entity_id
_entity_poly.type
_entity_poly.pdbx_seq_one_letter_code
_entity_poly.pdbx_strand_id
1 'polypeptide(L)'
;MSILKNLVRFALLAYLIVFAYLNSGSVLIALYPGEERDVPAVLLVIAAIAIGAAVMYLTMIIDQLHLKAEIKRKQKRLHQLEDENRKLKEVTVEKIPVEIPKGHSEHADTTQD
;
A
#
# COMPACT_ATOMS: atom_id res chain seq x y z
N MET A 1 22.67 -4.84 -6.91
CA MET A 1 21.72 -3.72 -6.67
C MET A 1 22.22 -2.69 -5.65
N SER A 2 22.88 -3.07 -4.54
CA SER A 2 23.37 -2.11 -3.52
C SER A 2 24.48 -1.17 -4.00
N ILE A 3 25.41 -1.64 -4.84
CA ILE A 3 26.52 -0.82 -5.33
C ILE A 3 26.02 0.34 -6.20
N LEU A 4 25.05 0.07 -7.10
CA LEU A 4 24.43 1.12 -7.92
C LEU A 4 23.68 2.15 -7.06
N LYS A 5 22.94 1.71 -6.03
CA LYS A 5 22.28 2.62 -5.08
C LYS A 5 23.28 3.50 -4.33
N ASN A 6 24.41 2.93 -3.90
CA ASN A 6 25.45 3.70 -3.22
C ASN A 6 26.17 4.67 -4.16
N LEU A 7 26.41 4.27 -5.41
CA LEU A 7 26.98 5.13 -6.43
C LEU A 7 26.06 6.32 -6.74
N VAL A 8 24.75 6.08 -6.89
CA VAL A 8 23.76 7.14 -7.09
C VAL A 8 23.72 8.09 -5.90
N ARG A 9 23.75 7.58 -4.66
CA ARG A 9 23.82 8.42 -3.45
C ARG A 9 25.08 9.28 -3.42
N PHE A 10 26.23 8.71 -3.78
CA PHE A 10 27.50 9.42 -3.80
C PHE A 10 27.52 10.51 -4.89
N ALA A 11 27.00 10.20 -6.08
CA ALA A 11 26.84 11.15 -7.17
C ALA A 11 25.91 12.31 -6.79
N LEU A 12 24.79 12.02 -6.12
CA LEU A 12 23.87 13.02 -5.58
C LEU A 12 24.56 13.93 -4.54
N LEU A 13 25.36 13.35 -3.65
CA LEU A 13 26.08 14.10 -2.63
C LEU A 13 27.14 15.03 -3.27
N ALA A 14 27.92 14.50 -4.21
CA ALA A 14 28.90 15.29 -4.96
C ALA A 14 28.24 16.42 -5.76
N TYR A 15 27.10 16.14 -6.40
CA TYR A 15 26.31 17.15 -7.10
C TYR A 15 25.83 18.25 -6.16
N LEU A 16 25.34 17.92 -4.96
CA LEU A 16 24.93 18.91 -3.96
C LEU A 16 26.10 19.78 -3.48
N ILE A 17 27.28 19.22 -3.31
CA ILE A 17 28.49 19.98 -2.91
C ILE A 17 28.88 20.96 -4.02
N VAL A 18 28.94 20.50 -5.28
CA VAL A 18 29.27 21.36 -6.42
C VAL A 18 28.21 22.43 -6.62
N PHE A 19 26.94 22.06 -6.50
CA PHE A 19 25.82 22.99 -6.55
C PHE A 19 25.94 24.06 -5.46
N ALA A 20 26.28 23.67 -4.23
CA ALA A 20 26.45 24.60 -3.13
C ALA A 20 27.64 25.55 -3.33
N TYR A 21 28.75 25.04 -3.88
CA TYR A 21 29.91 25.86 -4.21
C TYR A 21 29.62 26.87 -5.31
N LEU A 22 28.92 26.46 -6.38
CA LEU A 22 28.58 27.34 -7.50
C LEU A 22 27.47 28.34 -7.17
N ASN A 23 26.60 28.01 -6.20
CA ASN A 23 25.48 28.84 -5.76
C ASN A 23 25.70 29.37 -4.35
N SER A 24 26.95 29.74 -4.03
CA SER A 24 27.29 30.41 -2.77
C SER A 24 26.82 31.86 -2.71
N GLY A 25 26.23 32.38 -3.80
CA GLY A 25 25.62 33.70 -3.83
C GLY A 25 24.53 33.83 -2.76
N SER A 26 24.52 34.97 -2.08
CA SER A 26 23.42 35.33 -1.19
C SER A 26 22.24 35.80 -2.02
N VAL A 27 21.05 35.46 -1.53
CA VAL A 27 19.79 35.96 -2.05
C VAL A 27 19.15 36.77 -0.93
N LEU A 28 18.71 37.98 -1.25
CA LEU A 28 17.95 38.80 -0.33
C LEU A 28 16.54 38.20 -0.18
N ILE A 29 16.21 37.82 1.04
CA ILE A 29 14.88 37.34 1.40
C ILE A 29 14.26 38.37 2.34
N ALA A 30 13.12 38.92 1.92
CA ALA A 30 12.27 39.72 2.79
C ALA A 30 11.24 38.82 3.48
N LEU A 31 11.52 38.41 4.72
CA LEU A 31 10.53 37.67 5.52
C LEU A 31 9.44 38.59 6.08
N TYR A 32 9.80 39.85 6.33
CA TYR A 32 8.90 40.90 6.81
C TYR A 32 9.09 42.19 5.99
N PRO A 33 8.05 43.03 5.85
CA PRO A 33 8.18 44.31 5.17
C PRO A 33 9.26 45.16 5.85
N GLY A 34 10.34 45.47 5.12
CA GLY A 34 11.45 46.29 5.61
C GLY A 34 12.60 45.53 6.29
N GLU A 35 12.52 44.21 6.45
CA GLU A 35 13.66 43.39 6.87
C GLU A 35 14.10 42.47 5.74
N GLU A 36 15.17 42.88 5.06
CA GLU A 36 15.87 42.05 4.09
C GLU A 36 17.07 41.38 4.75
N ARG A 37 17.19 40.06 4.58
CA ARG A 37 18.34 39.30 5.05
C ARG A 37 18.99 38.59 3.88
N ASP A 38 20.32 38.72 3.80
CA ASP A 38 21.13 37.90 2.92
C ASP A 38 21.16 36.47 3.43
N VAL A 39 20.59 35.56 2.66
CA VAL A 39 20.59 34.13 2.95
C VAL A 39 21.27 33.40 1.80
N PRO A 40 22.18 32.44 2.07
CA PRO A 40 22.78 31.64 1.00
C PRO A 40 21.71 30.90 0.20
N ALA A 41 21.77 30.96 -1.13
CA ALA A 41 20.79 30.32 -2.02
C ALA A 41 20.60 28.82 -1.73
N VAL A 42 21.69 28.15 -1.33
CA VAL A 42 21.71 26.73 -0.94
C VAL A 42 20.71 26.44 0.17
N LEU A 43 20.59 27.34 1.15
CA LEU A 43 19.72 27.14 2.30
C LEU A 43 18.25 27.24 1.89
N LEU A 44 17.94 28.12 0.94
CA LEU A 44 16.60 28.24 0.33
C LEU A 44 16.25 26.98 -0.47
N VAL A 45 17.19 26.42 -1.23
CA VAL A 45 17.00 25.18 -1.98
C VAL A 45 16.77 24.00 -1.03
N ILE A 46 17.55 23.88 0.05
CA ILE A 46 17.35 22.85 1.08
C ILE A 46 15.97 22.98 1.72
N ALA A 47 15.55 24.20 2.08
CA ALA A 47 14.24 24.45 2.65
C ALA A 47 13.11 24.06 1.68
N ALA A 48 13.22 24.39 0.39
CA ALA A 48 12.23 24.01 -0.61
C ALA A 48 12.12 22.48 -0.77
N ILE A 49 13.25 21.77 -0.80
CA ILE A 49 13.27 20.30 -0.84
C ILE A 49 12.62 19.72 0.40
N ALA A 50 12.93 20.26 1.59
CA ALA A 50 12.36 19.80 2.85
C ALA A 50 10.83 19.99 2.89
N ILE A 51 10.33 21.13 2.41
CA ILE A 51 8.90 21.39 2.29
C ILE A 51 8.26 20.40 1.33
N GLY A 52 8.85 20.17 0.15
CA GLY A 52 8.37 19.19 -0.81
C GLY A 52 8.28 17.77 -0.22
N ALA A 53 9.31 17.36 0.52
CA ALA A 53 9.33 16.07 1.22
C ALA A 53 8.25 15.98 2.31
N ALA A 54 8.03 17.07 3.06
CA ALA A 54 6.98 17.12 4.09
C ALA A 54 5.58 16.98 3.49
N VAL A 55 5.31 17.66 2.37
CA VAL A 55 4.04 17.53 1.63
C VAL A 55 3.84 16.11 1.13
N MET A 56 4.87 15.52 0.50
CA MET A 56 4.81 14.14 0.01
C MET A 56 4.58 13.14 1.15
N TYR A 57 5.20 13.35 2.31
CA TYR A 57 4.96 12.52 3.48
C TYR A 57 3.53 12.63 3.99
N LEU A 58 2.97 13.84 4.00
CA LEU A 58 1.59 14.07 4.42
C LEU A 58 0.58 13.40 3.47
N THR A 59 0.79 13.48 2.16
CA THR A 59 -0.06 12.78 1.18
C THR A 59 0.02 11.27 1.34
N MET A 60 1.21 10.71 1.57
CA MET A 60 1.40 9.29 1.83
C MET A 60 0.64 8.80 3.07
N ILE A 61 0.57 9.62 4.13
CA ILE A 61 -0.24 9.29 5.32
C ILE A 61 -1.72 9.22 4.96
N ILE A 62 -2.24 10.18 4.20
CA ILE A 62 -3.65 10.21 3.78
C ILE A 62 -3.98 8.96 2.97
N ASP A 63 -3.13 8.59 2.02
CA ASP A 63 -3.30 7.40 1.20
C ASP A 63 -3.31 6.12 2.04
N GLN A 64 -2.41 6.02 3.03
CA GLN A 64 -2.40 4.87 3.95
C GLN A 64 -3.69 4.78 4.77
N LEU A 65 -4.26 5.91 5.21
CA LEU A 65 -5.53 5.91 5.93
C LEU A 65 -6.69 5.44 5.04
N HIS A 66 -6.74 5.90 3.79
CA HIS A 66 -7.72 5.43 2.82
C HIS A 66 -7.57 3.93 2.53
N LEU A 67 -6.36 3.45 2.26
CA LEU A 67 -6.09 2.02 2.04
C LEU A 67 -6.52 1.19 3.25
N LYS A 68 -6.20 1.63 4.47
CA LYS A 68 -6.57 0.92 5.70
C LYS A 68 -8.09 0.86 5.87
N ALA A 69 -8.79 1.93 5.56
CA ALA A 69 -10.25 1.95 5.58
C ALA A 69 -10.85 0.99 4.53
N GLU A 70 -10.28 0.96 3.33
CA GLU A 70 -10.74 0.08 2.25
C GLU A 70 -10.48 -1.40 2.58
N ILE A 71 -9.31 -1.73 3.12
CA ILE A 71 -8.97 -3.08 3.61
C ILE A 71 -9.99 -3.52 4.66
N LYS A 72 -10.32 -2.67 5.63
CA LYS A 72 -11.29 -2.99 6.68
C LYS A 72 -12.69 -3.23 6.11
N ARG A 73 -13.11 -2.46 5.09
CA ARG A 73 -14.39 -2.68 4.39
C ARG A 73 -14.39 -3.98 3.61
N LYS A 74 -13.32 -4.29 2.89
CA LYS A 74 -13.18 -5.53 2.12
C LYS A 74 -13.14 -6.76 3.03
N GLN A 75 -12.43 -6.70 4.15
CA GLN A 75 -12.43 -7.76 5.16
C GLN A 75 -13.81 -8.03 5.75
N LYS A 76 -14.57 -6.97 6.09
CA LYS A 76 -15.96 -7.15 6.57
C LYS A 76 -16.85 -7.84 5.54
N ARG A 77 -16.73 -7.47 4.26
CA ARG A 77 -17.48 -8.14 3.18
C ARG A 77 -17.05 -9.59 3.02
N LEU A 78 -15.75 -9.87 3.03
CA LEU A 78 -15.23 -11.25 2.97
C LEU A 78 -15.86 -12.13 4.06
N HIS A 79 -15.87 -11.63 5.29
CA HIS A 79 -16.41 -12.39 6.42
C HIS A 79 -17.92 -12.61 6.30
N GLN A 80 -18.67 -11.61 5.82
CA GLN A 80 -20.10 -11.77 5.52
C GLN A 80 -20.36 -12.81 4.42
N LEU A 81 -19.58 -12.79 3.34
CA LEU A 81 -19.71 -13.77 2.26
C LEU A 81 -19.31 -15.20 2.69
N GLU A 82 -18.33 -15.34 3.59
CA GLU A 82 -17.96 -16.61 4.20
C GLU A 82 -19.09 -17.15 5.09
N ASP A 83 -19.68 -16.31 5.93
CA ASP A 83 -20.82 -16.67 6.78
C ASP A 83 -22.05 -17.05 5.96
N GLU A 84 -22.35 -16.32 4.88
CA GLU A 84 -23.44 -16.67 3.96
C GLU A 84 -23.19 -18.01 3.28
N ASN A 85 -21.99 -18.26 2.76
CA ASN A 85 -21.63 -19.55 2.18
C ASN A 85 -21.76 -20.70 3.19
N ARG A 86 -21.34 -20.47 4.44
CA ARG A 86 -21.45 -21.46 5.52
C ARG A 86 -22.92 -21.78 5.83
N LYS A 87 -23.76 -20.75 5.97
CA LYS A 87 -25.20 -20.92 6.18
C LYS A 87 -25.89 -21.63 5.02
N LEU A 88 -25.55 -21.30 3.78
CA LEU A 88 -26.11 -22.00 2.61
C LEU A 88 -25.70 -23.48 2.56
N LYS A 89 -24.46 -23.81 2.94
CA LYS A 89 -24.02 -25.20 3.09
C LYS A 89 -24.81 -25.94 4.18
N GLU A 90 -25.01 -25.32 5.34
CA GLU A 90 -25.79 -25.93 6.43
C GLU A 90 -27.25 -26.17 6.02
N VAL A 91 -27.91 -25.22 5.35
CA VAL A 91 -29.29 -25.36 4.87
C VAL A 91 -29.42 -26.41 3.75
N THR A 92 -28.39 -26.58 2.93
CA THR A 92 -28.40 -27.59 1.85
C THR A 92 -28.24 -29.00 2.40
N VAL A 93 -27.46 -29.19 3.47
CA VAL A 93 -27.31 -30.49 4.14
C VAL A 93 -28.58 -30.90 4.87
N GLU A 94 -29.33 -29.94 5.43
CA GLU A 94 -30.60 -30.21 6.13
C GLU A 94 -31.76 -30.57 5.19
N LYS A 95 -31.69 -30.19 3.90
CA LYS A 95 -32.77 -30.39 2.91
C LYS A 95 -32.60 -31.58 1.98
N ILE A 96 -31.58 -32.41 2.14
CA ILE A 96 -31.46 -33.66 1.39
C ILE A 96 -31.83 -34.80 2.35
N PRO A 97 -33.12 -35.15 2.50
CA PRO A 97 -33.46 -36.48 2.99
C PRO A 97 -32.98 -37.44 1.91
N VAL A 98 -31.80 -38.02 2.10
CA VAL A 98 -31.38 -39.18 1.33
C VAL A 98 -32.23 -40.34 1.84
N GLU A 99 -33.47 -40.43 1.38
CA GLU A 99 -34.18 -41.70 1.34
C GLU A 99 -33.42 -42.55 0.31
N ILE A 100 -32.48 -43.37 0.80
CA ILE A 100 -31.86 -44.42 -0.01
C ILE A 100 -32.98 -45.44 -0.26
N PRO A 101 -33.49 -45.59 -1.49
CA PRO A 101 -34.49 -46.62 -1.77
C PRO A 101 -33.84 -47.98 -1.50
N LYS A 102 -34.39 -48.73 -0.53
CA LYS A 102 -34.06 -50.14 -0.30
C LYS A 102 -34.56 -50.95 -1.47
N GLY A 103 -33.71 -51.14 -2.47
CA GLY A 103 -34.05 -51.99 -3.60
C GLY A 103 -32.97 -51.94 -4.64
N HIS A 104 -31.83 -52.56 -4.35
CA HIS A 104 -30.92 -53.17 -5.34
C HIS A 104 -29.95 -54.07 -4.58
N SER A 105 -30.48 -55.18 -4.07
CA SER A 105 -29.69 -56.33 -3.60
C SER A 105 -30.28 -57.63 -4.14
N GLU A 106 -30.73 -57.62 -5.39
CA GLU A 106 -31.02 -58.82 -6.18
C GLU A 106 -30.40 -58.56 -7.55
N HIS A 107 -29.20 -59.07 -7.78
CA HIS A 107 -28.56 -59.39 -9.07
C HIS A 107 -27.05 -59.53 -8.84
N ALA A 108 -26.67 -60.46 -7.98
CA ALA A 108 -25.29 -60.92 -7.88
C ALA A 108 -25.27 -62.36 -7.38
N ASP A 109 -26.00 -63.27 -8.04
CA ASP A 109 -25.64 -64.69 -8.00
C ASP A 109 -26.32 -65.48 -9.12
N THR A 110 -25.88 -65.26 -10.36
CA THR A 110 -26.13 -66.20 -11.47
C THR A 110 -25.00 -66.12 -12.48
N THR A 111 -23.89 -66.80 -12.20
CA THR A 111 -22.92 -67.30 -13.21
C THR A 111 -22.09 -68.38 -12.48
N GLN A 112 -22.50 -69.65 -12.50
CA GLN A 112 -22.39 -70.69 -13.55
C GLN A 112 -21.38 -71.76 -13.10
N ASP A 113 -21.80 -73.01 -13.33
CA ASP A 113 -21.07 -74.28 -13.16
C ASP A 113 -19.73 -74.36 -13.93
#